data_AF-A0AAN9UDX0-F1
#
_entry.id   AF-A0AAN9UDX0-F1
#
_cell.length_a   1.000
_cell.length_b   1.000
_cell.length_c   1.000
_cell.angle_alpha   90.00
_cell.angle_beta   90.00
_cell.angle_gamma   90.00
#
_symmetry.space_group_name_H-M   'P 1'
#
loop_
_entity.id
_entity.type
_entity.pdbx_description
1 polymer ?
#
loop_
_entity_poly.entity_id
_entity_poly.type
_entity_poly.pdbx_seq_one_letter_code
_entity_poly.pdbx_strand_id
1 'polypeptide(L)'
;MTSKGEPFPALSTSADQLHSANNEGAARRRRKSSGLGGEIRAGDTGAPSLHASLAHLQQSASSSSSSSSSNGNAPGGSKKGSKRRKARSLLRRCKHFAIRHTWVIPLAILAVFGALYAANPTDSNPVRRFIFLSYRLTADDPLLVAAGLGADAPPQYGKGLWDIAFVSFYTVVLSFTREFVMQEFLRPLARFCGLRSRGKQARFMEQMYTALYFGVLGPAGVFVMSRTPVWYFHTAGMYAGFPHRTHEAYFKFYYLFQAAYWAQQAIVLMLGMEKPRKDFKELVAHHIVSLALIGLSYRFHFTYMGLAVYITHDISDFFLATSKTLNYLDSVLVEPWFVLFMGMWIYLRHYLNLRIIFSLFTEFKTVGPYELNWETQQYKCSLSFYITLSLLASLQALNLFWLFFIIRIAYRLVVYNQAEDDRSEADESEIEERERELLKEKEEEQKSLPAATAASEDAAGARANGGAKASTKKKAAR
;
A
#
# COMPACT_ATOMS: atom_id res chain seq x y z
N MET A 1 42.33 -53.08 40.12
CA MET A 1 43.17 -54.15 39.58
C MET A 1 43.15 -54.03 38.05
N THR A 2 44.18 -53.37 37.49
CA THR A 2 45.17 -53.95 36.53
C THR A 2 44.56 -54.31 35.17
N SER A 3 44.68 -53.44 34.16
CA SER A 3 45.80 -53.34 33.19
C SER A 3 45.78 -54.40 32.08
N LYS A 4 45.77 -53.93 30.82
CA LYS A 4 46.35 -54.47 29.57
C LYS A 4 45.78 -53.62 28.42
N GLY A 5 46.51 -53.01 27.49
CA GLY A 5 47.93 -52.93 27.17
C GLY A 5 48.13 -51.86 26.07
N GLU A 6 49.38 -51.43 25.89
CA GLU A 6 49.93 -50.54 24.84
C GLU A 6 49.67 -51.04 23.39
N PRO A 7 50.20 -50.46 22.28
CA PRO A 7 50.52 -49.07 21.88
C PRO A 7 50.01 -48.69 20.44
N PHE A 8 50.19 -47.41 20.08
CA PHE A 8 50.19 -46.65 18.77
C PHE A 8 50.64 -47.35 17.45
N PRO A 9 50.72 -46.67 16.26
CA PRO A 9 50.07 -45.47 15.66
C PRO A 9 49.70 -45.61 14.14
N ALA A 10 49.12 -44.57 13.51
CA ALA A 10 49.55 -43.95 12.23
C ALA A 10 48.60 -42.77 11.89
N LEU A 11 49.00 -41.51 12.08
CA LEU A 11 49.90 -40.66 11.27
C LEU A 11 49.24 -39.95 10.07
N SER A 12 49.34 -38.62 10.19
CA SER A 12 49.44 -37.60 9.15
C SER A 12 48.15 -37.11 8.48
N THR A 13 47.86 -35.83 8.70
CA THR A 13 47.95 -34.72 7.73
C THR A 13 47.09 -33.59 8.29
N SER A 14 47.45 -32.31 8.35
CA SER A 14 48.65 -31.54 8.02
C SER A 14 48.46 -30.16 8.67
N ALA A 15 49.57 -29.54 9.06
CA ALA A 15 49.77 -28.08 9.17
C ALA A 15 48.92 -27.31 10.20
N ASP A 16 49.44 -27.30 11.43
CA ASP A 16 49.30 -26.16 12.34
C ASP A 16 49.98 -24.91 11.76
N GLN A 17 49.25 -23.79 11.88
CA GLN A 17 49.73 -22.47 12.31
C GLN A 17 51.04 -21.93 11.71
N LEU A 18 50.90 -20.91 10.85
CA LEU A 18 51.54 -19.59 11.01
C LEU A 18 51.30 -18.73 9.76
N HIS A 19 50.23 -17.94 9.76
CA HIS A 19 50.20 -16.62 9.11
C HIS A 19 49.10 -15.78 9.76
N SER A 20 49.46 -15.09 10.85
CA SER A 20 48.80 -13.85 11.24
C SER A 20 49.37 -12.72 10.39
N ALA A 21 48.53 -12.01 9.64
CA ALA A 21 48.52 -10.54 9.55
C ALA A 21 47.66 -10.07 8.36
N ASN A 22 46.75 -9.14 8.66
CA ASN A 22 46.14 -8.17 7.74
C ASN A 22 45.29 -8.69 6.58
N ASN A 23 43.97 -8.76 6.82
CA ASN A 23 43.05 -7.95 6.01
C ASN A 23 41.75 -7.68 6.78
N GLU A 24 41.71 -6.53 7.47
CA GLU A 24 40.46 -5.90 7.89
C GLU A 24 39.69 -5.45 6.64
N GLY A 25 38.80 -6.31 6.16
CA GLY A 25 37.72 -5.94 5.28
C GLY A 25 36.43 -6.42 5.91
N ALA A 26 35.66 -5.50 6.51
CA ALA A 26 34.44 -5.75 7.25
C ALA A 26 33.40 -6.58 6.45
N ALA A 27 33.51 -7.92 6.52
CA ALA A 27 32.48 -8.83 6.11
C ALA A 27 31.37 -8.79 7.18
N ARG A 28 30.36 -7.96 6.93
CA ARG A 28 29.15 -7.82 7.75
C ARG A 28 28.55 -9.22 7.97
N ARG A 29 28.70 -9.74 9.19
CA ARG A 29 28.16 -11.03 9.65
C ARG A 29 26.66 -11.08 9.31
N ARG A 30 26.27 -11.84 8.29
CA ARG A 30 24.86 -12.05 7.93
C ARG A 30 24.23 -12.88 9.06
N ARG A 31 23.45 -12.22 9.92
CA ARG A 31 22.72 -12.86 11.02
C ARG A 31 21.69 -13.83 10.43
N LYS A 32 21.47 -14.97 11.10
CA LYS A 32 20.32 -15.86 10.86
C LYS A 32 19.05 -14.99 10.84
N SER A 33 18.24 -15.15 9.79
CA SER A 33 16.98 -14.41 9.58
C SER A 33 16.13 -14.46 10.86
N SER A 34 15.39 -13.39 11.15
CA SER A 34 14.41 -13.40 12.24
C SER A 34 13.48 -14.60 12.07
N GLY A 35 13.17 -15.34 13.14
CA GLY A 35 12.25 -16.50 13.15
C GLY A 35 10.82 -16.16 12.72
N LEU A 36 10.58 -14.90 12.35
CA LEU A 36 9.36 -14.46 11.68
C LEU A 36 9.27 -14.93 10.21
N GLY A 37 10.37 -15.37 9.59
CA GLY A 37 10.48 -16.27 8.41
C GLY A 37 9.60 -16.03 7.17
N GLY A 38 8.78 -14.99 7.15
CA GLY A 38 7.74 -14.77 6.17
C GLY A 38 7.17 -13.35 6.24
N GLU A 39 6.47 -12.96 5.16
CA GLU A 39 5.81 -11.66 5.09
C GLU A 39 4.63 -11.59 6.07
N ILE A 40 4.62 -10.58 6.95
CA ILE A 40 3.44 -10.22 7.75
C ILE A 40 2.37 -9.68 6.79
N ARG A 41 1.48 -10.54 6.32
CA ARG A 41 0.42 -10.22 5.34
C ARG A 41 -0.94 -9.98 5.99
N ALA A 42 -0.96 -9.25 7.11
CA ALA A 42 -2.21 -8.80 7.75
C ALA A 42 -2.40 -7.30 7.52
N GLY A 43 -3.64 -6.88 7.21
CA GLY A 43 -4.12 -5.48 7.29
C GLY A 43 -3.37 -4.45 6.46
N ASP A 44 -2.72 -4.84 5.36
CA ASP A 44 -1.90 -3.91 4.59
C ASP A 44 -2.77 -2.88 3.84
N THR A 45 -2.83 -1.65 4.35
CA THR A 45 -3.52 -0.52 3.70
C THR A 45 -2.60 0.26 2.76
N GLY A 46 -1.31 -0.09 2.68
CA GLY A 46 -0.38 0.55 1.77
C GLY A 46 -0.57 0.04 0.34
N ALA A 47 -1.05 0.90 -0.56
CA ALA A 47 -1.10 0.55 -1.97
C ALA A 47 0.32 0.51 -2.59
N PRO A 48 0.51 -0.07 -3.80
CA PRO A 48 1.80 -0.17 -4.49
C PRO A 48 2.16 1.00 -5.41
N SER A 49 3.46 1.28 -5.59
CA SER A 49 3.91 2.44 -6.40
C SER A 49 3.54 2.31 -7.88
N LEU A 50 3.23 3.43 -8.55
CA LEU A 50 3.03 3.49 -10.01
C LEU A 50 4.21 2.90 -10.77
N HIS A 51 5.43 3.05 -10.25
CA HIS A 51 6.64 2.52 -10.87
C HIS A 51 6.72 0.99 -10.83
N ALA A 52 6.33 0.36 -9.72
CA ALA A 52 6.29 -1.11 -9.61
C ALA A 52 5.29 -1.71 -10.62
N SER A 53 4.15 -1.05 -10.79
CA SER A 53 3.10 -1.47 -11.73
C SER A 53 3.47 -1.22 -13.19
N LEU A 54 4.11 -0.08 -13.50
CA LEU A 54 4.60 0.23 -14.86
C LEU A 54 5.71 -0.72 -15.30
N ALA A 55 6.61 -1.14 -14.39
CA ALA A 55 7.64 -2.12 -14.71
C ALA A 55 7.05 -3.48 -15.15
N HIS A 56 5.92 -3.89 -14.56
CA HIS A 56 5.21 -5.12 -14.92
C HIS A 56 4.44 -4.99 -16.24
N LEU A 57 3.79 -3.85 -16.49
CA LEU A 57 3.14 -3.54 -17.77
C LEU A 57 4.15 -3.45 -18.93
N GLN A 58 5.37 -2.97 -18.67
CA GLN A 58 6.43 -2.94 -19.69
C GLN A 58 6.99 -4.33 -19.99
N GLN A 59 7.02 -5.24 -19.01
CA GLN A 59 7.42 -6.64 -19.20
C GLN A 59 6.43 -7.42 -20.09
N SER A 60 5.13 -7.17 -19.94
CA SER A 60 4.09 -7.76 -20.81
C SER A 60 4.01 -7.12 -22.20
N ALA A 61 4.44 -5.87 -22.36
CA ALA A 61 4.56 -5.22 -23.67
C ALA A 61 5.83 -5.64 -24.44
N SER A 62 6.92 -6.00 -23.74
CA SER A 62 8.15 -6.47 -24.39
C SER A 62 8.06 -7.87 -25.00
N SER A 63 7.13 -8.72 -24.55
CA SER A 63 6.90 -10.06 -25.11
C SER A 63 6.04 -10.06 -26.40
N SER A 64 5.48 -8.91 -26.80
CA SER A 64 4.61 -8.79 -27.98
C SER A 64 5.21 -7.99 -29.14
N SER A 65 6.47 -7.57 -29.07
CA SER A 65 7.10 -6.68 -30.08
C SER A 65 8.23 -7.31 -30.91
N SER A 66 8.41 -8.63 -30.87
CA SER A 66 9.35 -9.33 -31.76
C SER A 66 8.65 -9.89 -33.01
N SER A 67 8.17 -9.02 -33.90
CA SER A 67 7.98 -9.35 -35.33
C SER A 67 7.64 -8.11 -36.15
N SER A 68 8.61 -7.61 -36.92
CA SER A 68 8.45 -7.05 -38.28
C SER A 68 9.67 -6.17 -38.64
N SER A 69 10.71 -6.83 -39.15
CA SER A 69 11.72 -6.20 -39.98
C SER A 69 11.34 -6.41 -41.45
N SER A 70 11.03 -5.33 -42.17
CA SER A 70 11.09 -5.35 -43.64
C SER A 70 11.62 -4.01 -44.17
N ASN A 71 12.57 -4.17 -45.08
CA ASN A 71 13.31 -3.15 -45.82
C ASN A 71 12.42 -2.44 -46.85
N GLY A 72 12.69 -1.16 -47.09
CA GLY A 72 12.12 -0.40 -48.20
C GLY A 72 12.86 0.92 -48.43
N ASN A 73 13.76 0.92 -49.42
CA ASN A 73 14.46 2.09 -49.96
C ASN A 73 13.52 2.92 -50.87
N ALA A 74 13.50 4.26 -50.74
CA ALA A 74 13.41 5.24 -51.85
C ALA A 74 13.40 6.71 -51.35
N PRO A 75 13.78 7.70 -52.19
CA PRO A 75 14.37 8.96 -51.73
C PRO A 75 13.51 10.23 -51.94
N GLY A 76 13.93 11.33 -51.31
CA GLY A 76 13.63 12.71 -51.73
C GLY A 76 12.37 13.37 -51.13
N GLY A 77 12.55 14.46 -50.35
CA GLY A 77 11.40 15.31 -50.00
C GLY A 77 11.54 16.25 -48.79
N SER A 78 12.12 17.43 -49.02
CA SER A 78 11.85 18.72 -48.34
C SER A 78 12.20 18.92 -46.85
N LYS A 79 12.97 19.97 -46.60
CA LYS A 79 13.42 20.49 -45.28
C LYS A 79 12.31 21.18 -44.45
N LYS A 80 11.04 20.75 -44.52
CA LYS A 80 9.96 21.21 -43.61
C LYS A 80 9.69 20.24 -42.45
N GLY A 81 10.30 19.06 -42.43
CA GLY A 81 10.11 18.04 -41.39
C GLY A 81 10.90 18.24 -40.08
N SER A 82 11.91 19.12 -40.04
CA SER A 82 12.88 19.17 -38.92
C SER A 82 12.26 19.64 -37.60
N LYS A 83 11.45 20.71 -37.59
CA LYS A 83 10.81 21.23 -36.36
C LYS A 83 9.75 20.29 -35.80
N ARG A 84 8.89 19.71 -36.66
CA ARG A 84 7.85 18.73 -36.26
C ARG A 84 8.46 17.39 -35.82
N ARG A 85 9.57 16.96 -36.42
CA ARG A 85 10.33 15.75 -36.03
C ARG A 85 11.10 15.96 -34.71
N LYS A 86 11.67 17.16 -34.47
CA LYS A 86 12.26 17.54 -33.16
C LYS A 86 11.22 17.64 -32.05
N ALA A 87 10.06 18.25 -32.31
CA ALA A 87 8.95 18.30 -31.34
C ALA A 87 8.44 16.90 -31.00
N ARG A 88 8.27 16.01 -31.99
CA ARG A 88 7.97 14.59 -31.75
C ARG A 88 9.08 13.86 -30.99
N SER A 89 10.35 14.23 -31.17
CA SER A 89 11.48 13.68 -30.41
C SER A 89 11.49 14.14 -28.96
N LEU A 90 11.24 15.43 -28.70
CA LEU A 90 11.09 15.99 -27.36
C LEU A 90 9.89 15.39 -26.63
N LEU A 91 8.72 15.31 -27.28
CA LEU A 91 7.51 14.74 -26.67
C LEU A 91 7.70 13.25 -26.32
N ARG A 92 8.44 12.50 -27.16
CA ARG A 92 8.84 11.12 -26.86
C ARG A 92 9.81 11.05 -25.67
N ARG A 93 10.79 11.96 -25.57
CA ARG A 93 11.70 12.05 -24.41
C ARG A 93 10.97 12.41 -23.13
N CYS A 94 10.07 13.40 -23.17
CA CYS A 94 9.23 13.78 -22.04
C CYS A 94 8.29 12.64 -21.62
N LYS A 95 7.67 11.94 -22.57
CA LYS A 95 6.86 10.74 -22.30
C LYS A 95 7.71 9.64 -21.65
N HIS A 96 8.91 9.39 -22.18
CA HIS A 96 9.81 8.37 -21.63
C HIS A 96 10.31 8.74 -20.22
N PHE A 97 10.59 10.02 -19.98
CA PHE A 97 10.96 10.54 -18.66
C PHE A 97 9.80 10.43 -17.66
N ALA A 98 8.58 10.80 -18.06
CA ALA A 98 7.39 10.71 -17.21
C ALA A 98 6.98 9.26 -16.89
N ILE A 99 7.25 8.32 -17.79
CA ILE A 99 7.07 6.88 -17.52
C ILE A 99 8.13 6.37 -16.53
N ARG A 100 9.36 6.89 -16.61
CA ARG A 100 10.45 6.51 -15.70
C ARG A 100 10.29 7.12 -14.31
N HIS A 101 9.85 8.37 -14.24
CA HIS A 101 9.59 9.14 -13.02
C HIS A 101 8.08 9.40 -12.92
N THR A 102 7.37 8.45 -12.32
CA THR A 102 5.90 8.49 -12.21
C THR A 102 5.38 9.69 -11.41
N TRP A 103 6.22 10.33 -10.58
CA TRP A 103 5.88 11.57 -9.88
C TRP A 103 5.72 12.79 -10.81
N VAL A 104 6.23 12.73 -12.05
CA VAL A 104 6.17 13.83 -13.02
C VAL A 104 4.74 14.14 -13.46
N ILE A 105 3.88 13.12 -13.61
CA ILE A 105 2.50 13.32 -14.06
C ILE A 105 1.69 14.07 -12.99
N PRO A 106 1.63 13.60 -11.72
CA PRO A 106 1.02 14.38 -10.65
C PRO A 106 1.64 15.77 -10.50
N LEU A 107 2.97 15.91 -10.58
CA LEU A 107 3.63 17.21 -10.48
C LEU A 107 3.19 18.17 -11.60
N ALA A 108 3.05 17.69 -12.84
CA ALA A 108 2.58 18.51 -13.95
C ALA A 108 1.15 19.01 -13.71
N ILE A 109 0.28 18.17 -13.16
CA ILE A 109 -1.09 18.57 -12.78
C ILE A 109 -1.02 19.65 -11.70
N LEU A 110 -0.23 19.45 -10.64
CA LEU A 110 -0.07 20.43 -9.56
C LEU A 110 0.51 21.76 -10.07
N ALA A 111 1.47 21.71 -11.00
CA ALA A 111 2.05 22.90 -11.61
C ALA A 111 1.01 23.69 -12.44
N VAL A 112 0.10 23.00 -13.13
CA VAL A 112 -1.02 23.65 -13.84
C VAL A 112 -1.96 24.36 -12.86
N PHE A 113 -2.35 23.68 -11.77
CA PHE A 113 -3.17 24.31 -10.72
C PHE A 113 -2.46 25.51 -10.09
N GLY A 114 -1.17 25.39 -9.79
CA GLY A 114 -0.35 26.48 -9.26
C GLY A 114 -0.25 27.67 -10.21
N ALA A 115 -0.05 27.42 -11.51
CA ALA A 115 0.01 28.47 -12.53
C ALA A 115 -1.34 29.18 -12.71
N LEU A 116 -2.44 28.43 -12.73
CA LEU A 116 -3.79 29.00 -12.80
C LEU A 116 -4.14 29.84 -11.57
N TYR A 117 -3.66 29.43 -10.38
CA TYR A 117 -3.81 30.23 -9.17
C TYR A 117 -2.94 31.50 -9.22
N ALA A 118 -1.67 31.38 -9.61
CA ALA A 118 -0.74 32.50 -9.70
C ALA A 118 -1.17 33.56 -10.73
N ALA A 119 -1.86 33.15 -11.80
CA ALA A 119 -2.41 34.08 -12.81
C ALA A 119 -3.50 34.99 -12.25
N ASN A 120 -4.26 34.55 -11.24
CA ASN A 120 -5.26 35.36 -10.56
C ASN A 120 -5.41 34.93 -9.08
N PRO A 121 -4.57 35.44 -8.17
CA PRO A 121 -4.56 35.03 -6.76
C PRO A 121 -5.65 35.76 -5.95
N THR A 122 -6.88 35.78 -6.45
CA THR A 122 -8.03 36.41 -5.78
C THR A 122 -9.11 35.39 -5.45
N ASP A 123 -10.04 35.76 -4.57
CA ASP A 123 -11.18 34.91 -4.19
C ASP A 123 -12.12 34.56 -5.35
N SER A 124 -12.02 35.28 -6.47
CA SER A 124 -12.76 35.01 -7.71
C SER A 124 -12.29 33.76 -8.45
N ASN A 125 -11.07 33.29 -8.17
CA ASN A 125 -10.48 32.17 -8.90
C ASN A 125 -11.09 30.83 -8.46
N PRO A 126 -11.68 30.04 -9.40
CA PRO A 126 -12.24 28.73 -9.05
C PRO A 126 -11.20 27.75 -8.50
N VAL A 127 -9.92 27.90 -8.88
CA VAL A 127 -8.81 27.05 -8.42
C VAL A 127 -8.57 27.19 -6.91
N ARG A 128 -8.88 28.35 -6.34
CA ARG A 128 -8.76 28.57 -4.89
C ARG A 128 -9.55 27.55 -4.08
N ARG A 129 -10.70 27.08 -4.60
CA ARG A 129 -11.59 26.11 -3.95
C ARG A 129 -10.99 24.70 -3.89
N PHE A 130 -9.98 24.42 -4.71
CA PHE A 130 -9.22 23.16 -4.70
C PHE A 130 -8.06 23.23 -3.70
N ILE A 131 -7.39 24.38 -3.58
CA ILE A 131 -6.18 24.54 -2.76
C ILE A 131 -6.53 24.86 -1.31
N PHE A 132 -7.53 25.70 -1.06
CA PHE A 132 -7.89 26.17 0.28
C PHE A 132 -9.26 25.67 0.70
N LEU A 133 -9.49 25.62 2.02
CA LEU A 133 -10.80 25.28 2.57
C LEU A 133 -11.88 26.24 2.06
N SER A 134 -12.98 25.65 1.60
CA SER A 134 -14.17 26.36 1.16
C SER A 134 -15.17 26.53 2.31
N TYR A 135 -16.11 27.46 2.15
CA TYR A 135 -17.22 27.72 3.10
C TYR A 135 -16.79 28.26 4.47
N ARG A 136 -15.90 29.25 4.48
CA ARG A 136 -15.60 30.01 5.71
C ARG A 136 -16.85 30.79 6.12
N LEU A 137 -17.26 30.65 7.37
CA LEU A 137 -18.42 31.34 7.94
C LEU A 137 -17.99 32.73 8.42
N THR A 138 -18.86 33.72 8.23
CA THR A 138 -18.72 35.08 8.76
C THR A 138 -19.32 35.16 10.16
N ALA A 139 -18.89 36.12 10.98
CA ALA A 139 -19.34 36.25 12.38
C ALA A 139 -20.88 36.32 12.53
N ASP A 140 -21.57 36.90 11.55
CA ASP A 140 -23.03 37.04 11.55
C ASP A 140 -23.78 35.81 11.00
N ASP A 141 -23.07 34.72 10.69
CA ASP A 141 -23.69 33.53 10.11
C ASP A 141 -24.63 32.85 11.15
N PRO A 142 -25.90 32.57 10.79
CA PRO A 142 -26.85 31.92 11.69
C PRO A 142 -26.34 30.60 12.28
N LEU A 143 -25.46 29.89 11.58
CA LEU A 143 -24.86 28.64 12.06
C LEU A 143 -23.89 28.87 13.24
N LEU A 144 -23.16 29.98 13.24
CA LEU A 144 -22.26 30.34 14.35
C LEU A 144 -23.05 30.76 15.58
N VAL A 145 -24.08 31.57 15.38
CA VAL A 145 -25.00 32.01 16.45
C VAL A 145 -25.68 30.80 17.08
N ALA A 146 -26.17 29.85 16.27
CA ALA A 146 -26.77 28.61 16.76
C ALA A 146 -25.78 27.70 17.51
N ALA A 147 -24.49 27.76 17.18
CA ALA A 147 -23.44 27.05 17.89
C ALA A 147 -22.99 27.76 19.20
N GLY A 148 -23.54 28.94 19.51
CA GLY A 148 -23.15 29.74 20.67
C GLY A 148 -21.74 30.30 20.58
N LEU A 149 -21.16 30.37 19.37
CA LEU A 149 -19.81 30.87 19.13
C LEU A 149 -19.87 32.37 18.82
N GLY A 150 -19.20 33.18 19.65
CA GLY A 150 -19.13 34.64 19.49
C GLY A 150 -18.13 35.09 18.42
N ALA A 151 -18.04 36.40 18.21
CA ALA A 151 -17.14 37.02 17.23
C ALA A 151 -15.63 36.71 17.47
N ASP A 152 -15.26 36.41 18.72
CA ASP A 152 -13.89 36.06 19.12
C ASP A 152 -13.54 34.57 18.89
N ALA A 153 -14.49 33.76 18.41
CA ALA A 153 -14.25 32.34 18.16
C ALA A 153 -13.31 32.13 16.96
N PRO A 154 -12.49 31.05 16.97
CA PRO A 154 -11.66 30.70 15.83
C PRO A 154 -12.49 30.54 14.53
N PRO A 155 -11.92 30.84 13.35
CA PRO A 155 -12.63 30.72 12.08
C PRO A 155 -13.25 29.33 11.89
N GLN A 156 -14.57 29.30 11.73
CA GLN A 156 -15.34 28.08 11.47
C GLN A 156 -15.65 27.93 9.99
N TYR A 157 -15.83 26.68 9.57
CA TYR A 157 -16.14 26.31 8.21
C TYR A 157 -17.37 25.40 8.17
N GLY A 158 -18.28 25.71 7.25
CA GLY A 158 -19.41 24.84 6.90
C GLY A 158 -18.98 23.74 5.91
N LYS A 159 -19.96 23.08 5.28
CA LYS A 159 -19.73 21.97 4.34
C LYS A 159 -20.41 22.22 3.00
N GLY A 160 -19.86 21.65 1.93
CA GLY A 160 -20.52 21.63 0.63
C GLY A 160 -19.73 20.94 -0.47
N LEU A 161 -20.24 21.00 -1.70
CA LEU A 161 -19.69 20.25 -2.84
C LEU A 161 -18.26 20.65 -3.22
N TRP A 162 -17.84 21.88 -2.92
CA TRP A 162 -16.45 22.30 -3.15
C TRP A 162 -15.44 21.56 -2.26
N ASP A 163 -15.90 20.88 -1.20
CA ASP A 163 -15.03 20.00 -0.41
C ASP A 163 -14.60 18.76 -1.23
N ILE A 164 -15.38 18.32 -2.22
CA ILE A 164 -14.99 17.25 -3.16
C ILE A 164 -13.84 17.73 -4.05
N ALA A 165 -13.89 18.99 -4.50
CA ALA A 165 -12.82 19.61 -5.27
C ALA A 165 -11.52 19.64 -4.45
N PHE A 166 -11.60 20.06 -3.19
CA PHE A 166 -10.48 20.01 -2.24
C PHE A 166 -9.91 18.60 -2.10
N VAL A 167 -10.76 17.59 -1.82
CA VAL A 167 -10.35 16.19 -1.70
C VAL A 167 -9.65 15.71 -2.98
N SER A 168 -10.22 16.00 -4.15
CA SER A 168 -9.65 15.59 -5.44
C SER A 168 -8.27 16.20 -5.71
N PHE A 169 -8.07 17.47 -5.35
CA PHE A 169 -6.77 18.13 -5.49
C PHE A 169 -5.74 17.52 -4.53
N TYR A 170 -6.11 17.32 -3.27
CA TYR A 170 -5.21 16.73 -2.29
C TYR A 170 -4.92 15.24 -2.57
N THR A 171 -5.81 14.51 -3.25
CA THR A 171 -5.52 13.17 -3.78
C THR A 171 -4.38 13.21 -4.81
N VAL A 172 -4.33 14.23 -5.67
CA VAL A 172 -3.20 14.44 -6.61
C VAL A 172 -1.94 14.85 -5.85
N VAL A 173 -2.05 15.74 -4.87
CA VAL A 173 -0.91 16.13 -3.99
C VAL A 173 -0.32 14.90 -3.32
N LEU A 174 -1.15 14.04 -2.73
CA LEU A 174 -0.71 12.82 -2.06
C LEU A 174 -0.11 11.81 -3.04
N SER A 175 -0.66 11.71 -4.26
CA SER A 175 -0.09 10.86 -5.31
C SER A 175 1.30 11.34 -5.74
N PHE A 176 1.50 12.66 -5.87
CA PHE A 176 2.82 13.25 -6.12
C PHE A 176 3.78 12.94 -4.97
N THR A 177 3.40 13.33 -3.74
CA THR A 177 4.24 13.17 -2.55
C THR A 177 4.67 11.73 -2.38
N ARG A 178 3.74 10.79 -2.56
CA ARG A 178 4.01 9.36 -2.50
C ARG A 178 5.06 8.90 -3.50
N GLU A 179 4.85 9.15 -4.78
CA GLU A 179 5.78 8.69 -5.83
C GLU A 179 7.14 9.38 -5.72
N PHE A 180 7.16 10.67 -5.36
CA PHE A 180 8.38 11.43 -5.13
C PHE A 180 9.16 10.85 -3.95
N VAL A 181 8.50 10.64 -2.80
CA VAL A 181 9.14 10.08 -1.61
C VAL A 181 9.65 8.67 -1.86
N MET A 182 8.86 7.83 -2.50
CA MET A 182 9.26 6.46 -2.81
C MET A 182 10.49 6.41 -3.73
N GLN A 183 10.54 7.23 -4.78
CA GLN A 183 11.63 7.15 -5.77
C GLN A 183 12.89 7.90 -5.37
N GLU A 184 12.76 9.08 -4.79
CA GLU A 184 13.89 9.96 -4.51
C GLU A 184 14.50 9.73 -3.12
N PHE A 185 13.70 9.33 -2.12
CA PHE A 185 14.20 9.09 -0.76
C PHE A 185 14.23 7.61 -0.39
N LEU A 186 13.11 6.89 -0.53
CA LEU A 186 13.01 5.52 -0.02
C LEU A 186 13.76 4.50 -0.87
N ARG A 187 13.87 4.71 -2.18
CA ARG A 187 14.62 3.80 -3.07
C ARG A 187 16.13 3.85 -2.81
N PRO A 188 16.78 5.01 -2.69
CA PRO A 188 18.16 5.08 -2.22
C PRO A 188 18.34 4.47 -0.83
N LEU A 189 17.41 4.76 0.10
CA LEU A 189 17.44 4.20 1.45
C LEU A 189 17.37 2.66 1.44
N ALA A 190 16.48 2.07 0.64
CA ALA A 190 16.37 0.62 0.52
C ALA A 190 17.67 -0.02 0.02
N ARG A 191 18.36 0.62 -0.93
CA ARG A 191 19.66 0.16 -1.42
C ARG A 191 20.76 0.33 -0.38
N PHE A 192 20.75 1.44 0.35
CA PHE A 192 21.68 1.71 1.44
C PHE A 192 21.53 0.67 2.57
N CYS A 193 20.30 0.26 2.87
CA CYS A 193 20.00 -0.83 3.80
C CYS A 193 20.40 -2.22 3.30
N GLY A 194 20.84 -2.36 2.04
CA GLY A 194 21.33 -3.62 1.47
C GLY A 194 20.25 -4.53 0.88
N LEU A 195 19.02 -4.04 0.65
CA LEU A 195 17.99 -4.84 -0.02
C LEU A 195 18.35 -5.01 -1.49
N ARG A 196 18.62 -6.25 -1.93
CA ARG A 196 19.01 -6.57 -3.31
C ARG A 196 17.82 -6.90 -4.22
N SER A 197 16.83 -7.65 -3.73
CA SER A 197 15.66 -8.03 -4.54
C SER A 197 14.77 -6.81 -4.83
N ARG A 198 14.38 -6.66 -6.11
CA ARG A 198 13.49 -5.57 -6.54
C ARG A 198 12.10 -5.67 -5.91
N GLY A 199 11.62 -6.89 -5.65
CA GLY A 199 10.34 -7.13 -4.97
C GLY A 199 10.38 -6.68 -3.51
N LYS A 200 11.40 -7.11 -2.76
CA LYS A 200 11.61 -6.71 -1.36
C LYS A 200 11.81 -5.19 -1.24
N GLN A 201 12.54 -4.56 -2.17
CA GLN A 201 12.66 -3.10 -2.24
C GLN A 201 11.30 -2.41 -2.42
N ALA A 202 10.45 -2.88 -3.35
CA ALA A 202 9.13 -2.28 -3.58
C ALA A 202 8.25 -2.36 -2.33
N ARG A 203 8.15 -3.53 -1.70
CA ARG A 203 7.37 -3.71 -0.46
C ARG A 203 7.89 -2.90 0.70
N PHE A 204 9.22 -2.84 0.87
CA PHE A 204 9.84 -2.00 1.88
C PHE A 204 9.47 -0.52 1.67
N MET A 205 9.56 -0.01 0.44
CA MET A 205 9.20 1.39 0.16
C MET A 205 7.71 1.67 0.41
N GLU A 206 6.83 0.72 0.09
CA GLU A 206 5.38 0.83 0.33
C GLU A 206 5.09 0.96 1.82
N GLN A 207 5.63 0.04 2.63
CA GLN A 207 5.43 0.06 4.07
C GLN A 207 6.10 1.25 4.75
N MET A 208 7.32 1.59 4.33
CA MET A 208 8.03 2.75 4.88
C MET A 208 7.30 4.06 4.56
N TYR A 209 6.73 4.21 3.35
CA TYR A 209 5.90 5.38 3.03
C TYR A 209 4.68 5.45 3.95
N THR A 210 3.96 4.34 4.14
CA THR A 210 2.81 4.26 5.05
C THR A 210 3.21 4.62 6.50
N ALA A 211 4.36 4.12 6.97
CA ALA A 211 4.90 4.45 8.29
C ALA A 211 5.24 5.95 8.42
N LEU A 212 5.85 6.56 7.40
CA LEU A 212 6.14 7.99 7.39
C LEU A 212 4.85 8.83 7.39
N TYR A 213 3.86 8.44 6.59
CA TYR A 213 2.58 9.13 6.50
C TYR A 213 1.86 9.13 7.85
N PHE A 214 1.63 7.95 8.44
CA PHE A 214 0.94 7.85 9.73
C PHE A 214 1.81 8.31 10.91
N GLY A 215 3.13 8.31 10.78
CA GLY A 215 4.04 8.91 11.75
C GLY A 215 3.85 10.42 11.90
N VAL A 216 3.36 11.10 10.85
CA VAL A 216 3.01 12.53 10.88
C VAL A 216 1.53 12.74 11.15
N LEU A 217 0.66 12.04 10.43
CA LEU A 217 -0.79 12.25 10.51
C LEU A 217 -1.41 11.68 11.79
N GLY A 218 -0.87 10.60 12.36
CA GLY A 218 -1.34 10.04 13.62
C GLY A 218 -1.26 11.05 14.78
N PRO A 219 -0.09 11.63 15.08
CA PRO A 219 0.04 12.69 16.08
C PRO A 219 -0.81 13.93 15.76
N ALA A 220 -0.90 14.32 14.48
CA ALA A 220 -1.78 15.42 14.07
C ALA A 220 -3.25 15.11 14.40
N GLY A 221 -3.72 13.89 14.18
CA GLY A 221 -5.07 13.44 14.53
C GLY A 221 -5.33 13.49 16.03
N VAL A 222 -4.37 13.05 16.84
CA VAL A 222 -4.46 13.15 18.31
C VAL A 222 -4.54 14.61 18.75
N PHE A 223 -3.74 15.50 18.15
CA PHE A 223 -3.84 16.94 18.39
C PHE A 223 -5.24 17.47 18.04
N VAL A 224 -5.78 17.15 16.86
CA VAL A 224 -7.14 17.56 16.47
C VAL A 224 -8.18 17.05 17.47
N MET A 225 -8.10 15.78 17.88
CA MET A 225 -9.03 15.20 18.84
C MET A 225 -8.97 15.87 20.21
N SER A 226 -7.78 16.31 20.66
CA SER A 226 -7.60 17.01 21.95
C SER A 226 -8.36 18.33 22.05
N ARG A 227 -8.73 18.90 20.91
CA ARG A 227 -9.51 20.14 20.81
C ARG A 227 -11.00 19.89 20.67
N THR A 228 -11.45 18.64 20.74
CA THR A 228 -12.86 18.26 20.58
C THR A 228 -13.40 17.59 21.84
N PRO A 229 -14.74 17.54 22.02
CA PRO A 229 -15.38 16.79 23.11
C PRO A 229 -15.11 15.27 23.09
N VAL A 230 -14.51 14.75 22.00
CA VAL A 230 -14.19 13.33 21.79
C VAL A 230 -12.82 12.98 22.39
N TRP A 231 -12.16 13.91 23.09
CA TRP A 231 -10.84 13.67 23.67
C TRP A 231 -10.78 12.35 24.44
N TYR A 232 -9.74 11.57 24.14
CA TYR A 232 -9.52 10.23 24.69
C TYR A 232 -10.72 9.28 24.52
N PHE A 233 -11.35 9.35 23.34
CA PHE A 233 -12.48 8.49 22.96
C PHE A 233 -13.69 8.62 23.91
N HIS A 234 -13.94 9.83 24.41
CA HIS A 234 -15.16 10.11 25.16
C HIS A 234 -16.38 10.02 24.22
N THR A 235 -17.17 8.96 24.37
CA THR A 235 -18.26 8.60 23.44
C THR A 235 -19.43 9.58 23.46
N ALA A 236 -19.78 10.14 24.62
CA ALA A 236 -20.88 11.10 24.71
C ALA A 236 -20.59 12.37 23.88
N GLY A 237 -19.31 12.75 23.75
CA GLY A 237 -18.86 13.86 22.93
C GLY A 237 -19.10 13.66 21.42
N MET A 238 -19.31 12.42 20.98
CA MET A 238 -19.68 12.12 19.59
C MET A 238 -21.13 12.51 19.26
N TYR A 239 -21.98 12.67 20.29
CA TYR A 239 -23.41 12.96 20.15
C TYR A 239 -23.82 14.30 20.77
N ALA A 240 -23.08 14.77 21.78
CA ALA A 240 -23.32 16.05 22.41
C ALA A 240 -23.21 17.20 21.39
N GLY A 241 -24.20 18.09 21.35
CA GLY A 241 -24.25 19.19 20.40
C GLY A 241 -24.49 18.77 18.94
N PHE A 242 -24.92 17.53 18.68
CA PHE A 242 -25.26 17.09 17.33
C PHE A 242 -26.55 17.79 16.82
N PRO A 243 -26.59 18.31 15.58
CA PRO A 243 -25.63 18.08 14.49
C PRO A 243 -24.41 19.02 14.50
N HIS A 244 -23.22 18.45 14.33
CA HIS A 244 -21.97 19.21 14.20
C HIS A 244 -21.82 19.80 12.80
N ARG A 245 -22.53 20.90 12.53
CA ARG A 245 -22.59 21.51 11.19
C ARG A 245 -21.35 22.31 10.79
N THR A 246 -20.58 22.76 11.78
CA THR A 246 -19.43 23.65 11.60
C THR A 246 -18.19 23.06 12.26
N HIS A 247 -17.03 23.31 11.67
CA HIS A 247 -15.75 22.84 12.19
C HIS A 247 -14.67 23.90 12.07
N GLU A 248 -13.74 23.90 13.03
CA GLU A 248 -12.54 24.73 12.97
C GLU A 248 -11.65 24.33 11.78
N ALA A 249 -10.85 25.28 11.30
CA ALA A 249 -10.01 25.12 10.12
C ALA A 249 -9.16 23.84 10.14
N TYR A 250 -8.44 23.59 11.24
CA TYR A 250 -7.56 22.42 11.36
C TYR A 250 -8.35 21.11 11.35
N PHE A 251 -9.53 21.07 11.98
CA PHE A 251 -10.36 19.87 12.00
C PHE A 251 -10.84 19.55 10.59
N LYS A 252 -11.43 20.56 9.92
CA LYS A 252 -11.95 20.38 8.57
C LYS A 252 -10.83 19.99 7.59
N PHE A 253 -9.68 20.65 7.68
CA PHE A 253 -8.51 20.30 6.89
C PHE A 253 -8.07 18.86 7.13
N TYR A 254 -7.84 18.46 8.38
CA TYR A 254 -7.41 17.12 8.74
C TYR A 254 -8.38 16.06 8.21
N TYR A 255 -9.69 16.28 8.42
CA TYR A 255 -10.72 15.33 8.04
C TYR A 255 -10.80 15.14 6.51
N LEU A 256 -10.79 16.24 5.74
CA LEU A 256 -10.80 16.19 4.27
C LEU A 256 -9.48 15.69 3.69
N PHE A 257 -8.35 16.02 4.31
CA PHE A 257 -7.04 15.53 3.92
C PHE A 257 -6.94 14.01 4.11
N GLN A 258 -7.46 13.47 5.22
CA GLN A 258 -7.58 12.02 5.42
C GLN A 258 -8.52 11.38 4.40
N ALA A 259 -9.65 12.02 4.08
CA ALA A 259 -10.52 11.54 3.00
C ALA A 259 -9.79 11.47 1.65
N ALA A 260 -8.93 12.44 1.34
CA ALA A 260 -8.11 12.48 0.13
C ALA A 260 -7.06 11.35 0.09
N TYR A 261 -6.48 11.00 1.25
CA TYR A 261 -5.58 9.85 1.38
C TYR A 261 -6.28 8.53 1.13
N TRP A 262 -7.42 8.29 1.77
CA TRP A 262 -8.18 7.06 1.56
C TRP A 262 -8.73 6.95 0.13
N ALA A 263 -9.13 8.06 -0.48
CA ALA A 263 -9.48 8.10 -1.90
C ALA A 263 -8.27 7.77 -2.79
N GLN A 264 -7.08 8.31 -2.47
CA GLN A 264 -5.84 8.01 -3.18
C GLN A 264 -5.50 6.51 -3.10
N GLN A 265 -5.57 5.90 -1.90
CA GLN A 265 -5.33 4.47 -1.72
C GLN A 265 -6.33 3.62 -2.51
N ALA A 266 -7.62 3.98 -2.48
CA ALA A 266 -8.66 3.28 -3.23
C ALA A 266 -8.46 3.36 -4.75
N ILE A 267 -8.05 4.52 -5.29
CA ILE A 267 -7.75 4.68 -6.73
C ILE A 267 -6.60 3.75 -7.12
N VAL A 268 -5.53 3.69 -6.33
CA VAL A 268 -4.40 2.82 -6.64
C VAL A 268 -4.81 1.35 -6.58
N LEU A 269 -5.64 0.96 -5.62
CA LEU A 269 -6.18 -0.40 -5.53
C LEU A 269 -7.06 -0.75 -6.75
N MET A 270 -7.98 0.14 -7.15
CA MET A 270 -8.89 -0.09 -8.29
C MET A 270 -8.19 -0.17 -9.63
N LEU A 271 -7.08 0.57 -9.82
CA LEU A 271 -6.30 0.52 -11.06
C LEU A 271 -5.56 -0.82 -11.25
N GLY A 272 -5.77 -1.81 -10.38
CA GLY A 272 -5.17 -3.15 -10.49
C GLY A 272 -3.65 -3.09 -10.41
N MET A 273 -3.13 -2.01 -9.82
CA MET A 273 -1.70 -1.75 -9.70
C MET A 273 -1.01 -2.69 -8.71
N GLU A 274 -1.81 -3.45 -7.96
CA GLU A 274 -1.39 -4.46 -7.01
C GLU A 274 -1.62 -5.87 -7.55
N LYS A 275 -0.57 -6.72 -7.49
CA LYS A 275 -0.72 -8.15 -7.74
C LYS A 275 -1.77 -8.69 -6.77
N PRO A 276 -2.89 -9.29 -7.25
CA PRO A 276 -3.96 -9.77 -6.38
C PRO A 276 -3.39 -10.69 -5.31
N ARG A 277 -3.50 -10.26 -4.05
CA ARG A 277 -3.08 -11.02 -2.87
C ARG A 277 -4.21 -11.99 -2.47
N LYS A 278 -3.90 -12.93 -1.56
CA LYS A 278 -4.90 -13.88 -1.03
C LYS A 278 -6.03 -13.18 -0.24
N ASP A 279 -5.77 -11.98 0.29
CA ASP A 279 -6.69 -11.11 1.04
C ASP A 279 -7.24 -9.92 0.22
N PHE A 280 -7.12 -9.97 -1.11
CA PHE A 280 -7.49 -8.85 -1.98
C PHE A 280 -8.99 -8.51 -1.89
N LYS A 281 -9.87 -9.51 -1.74
CA LYS A 281 -11.32 -9.28 -1.66
C LYS A 281 -11.69 -8.58 -0.37
N GLU A 282 -11.08 -8.97 0.74
CA GLU A 282 -11.27 -8.39 2.05
C GLU A 282 -10.70 -6.96 2.11
N LEU A 283 -9.55 -6.72 1.46
CA LEU A 283 -8.99 -5.38 1.31
C LEU A 283 -9.89 -4.46 0.48
N VAL A 284 -10.48 -4.96 -0.61
CA VAL A 284 -11.46 -4.20 -1.41
C VAL A 284 -12.73 -3.92 -0.59
N ALA A 285 -13.26 -4.92 0.12
CA ALA A 285 -14.40 -4.76 1.01
C ALA A 285 -14.13 -3.70 2.09
N HIS A 286 -12.94 -3.70 2.67
CA HIS A 286 -12.50 -2.66 3.59
C HIS A 286 -12.51 -1.27 2.97
N HIS A 287 -11.96 -1.10 1.76
CA HIS A 287 -11.98 0.22 1.12
C HIS A 287 -13.40 0.71 0.83
N ILE A 288 -14.32 -0.19 0.46
CA ILE A 288 -15.74 0.15 0.29
C ILE A 288 -16.34 0.62 1.62
N VAL A 289 -16.17 -0.14 2.70
CA VAL A 289 -16.69 0.20 4.04
C VAL A 289 -16.08 1.50 4.56
N SER A 290 -14.76 1.66 4.43
CA SER A 290 -14.04 2.84 4.90
C SER A 290 -14.45 4.10 4.12
N LEU A 291 -14.53 4.06 2.79
CA LEU A 291 -15.02 5.20 2.00
C LEU A 291 -16.50 5.52 2.30
N ALA A 292 -17.33 4.50 2.54
CA ALA A 292 -18.71 4.71 2.96
C ALA A 292 -18.79 5.38 4.34
N LEU A 293 -17.98 4.94 5.32
CA LEU A 293 -17.89 5.57 6.64
C LEU A 293 -17.47 7.03 6.52
N ILE A 294 -16.41 7.33 5.76
CA ILE A 294 -15.91 8.70 5.56
C ILE A 294 -16.98 9.57 4.89
N GLY A 295 -17.53 9.10 3.78
CA GLY A 295 -18.51 9.86 3.00
C GLY A 295 -19.81 10.12 3.77
N LEU A 296 -20.37 9.10 4.43
CA LEU A 296 -21.63 9.20 5.15
C LEU A 296 -21.46 9.98 6.46
N SER A 297 -20.35 9.79 7.19
CA SER A 297 -20.13 10.57 8.41
C SER A 297 -19.87 12.04 8.11
N TYR A 298 -19.18 12.38 7.01
CA TYR A 298 -19.09 13.77 6.56
C TYR A 298 -20.43 14.31 6.09
N ARG A 299 -21.20 13.55 5.31
CA ARG A 299 -22.50 14.01 4.77
C ARG A 299 -23.53 14.25 5.87
N PHE A 300 -23.61 13.37 6.86
CA PHE A 300 -24.65 13.38 7.90
C PHE A 300 -24.17 13.90 9.26
N HIS A 301 -23.07 14.66 9.31
CA HIS A 301 -22.58 15.33 10.53
C HIS A 301 -22.05 14.41 11.65
N PHE A 302 -21.73 13.13 11.36
CA PHE A 302 -21.11 12.21 12.31
C PHE A 302 -19.55 12.29 12.29
N THR A 303 -19.00 13.46 12.00
CA THR A 303 -17.55 13.65 11.78
C THR A 303 -16.72 13.40 13.05
N TYR A 304 -17.28 13.63 14.23
CA TYR A 304 -16.63 13.32 15.52
C TYR A 304 -16.44 11.82 15.76
N MET A 305 -17.44 11.02 15.40
CA MET A 305 -17.29 9.56 15.38
C MET A 305 -16.28 9.14 14.29
N GLY A 306 -16.34 9.75 13.11
CA GLY A 306 -15.37 9.53 12.04
C GLY A 306 -13.93 9.86 12.46
N LEU A 307 -13.71 10.94 13.23
CA LEU A 307 -12.41 11.32 13.75
C LEU A 307 -11.85 10.25 14.71
N ALA A 308 -12.68 9.74 15.61
CA ALA A 308 -12.28 8.65 16.50
C ALA A 308 -11.88 7.40 15.71
N VAL A 309 -12.67 7.03 14.69
CA VAL A 309 -12.33 5.89 13.82
C VAL A 309 -11.01 6.14 13.08
N TYR A 310 -10.80 7.31 12.48
CA TYR A 310 -9.51 7.65 11.84
C TYR A 310 -8.32 7.43 12.77
N ILE A 311 -8.36 8.00 13.98
CA ILE A 311 -7.22 7.96 14.90
C ILE A 311 -6.88 6.53 15.31
N THR A 312 -7.89 5.70 15.63
CA THR A 312 -7.63 4.29 15.95
C THR A 312 -6.97 3.55 14.79
N HIS A 313 -7.37 3.88 13.56
CA HIS A 313 -6.88 3.23 12.36
C HIS A 313 -5.46 3.67 12.03
N ASP A 314 -5.23 4.99 11.96
CA ASP A 314 -3.96 5.60 11.59
C ASP A 314 -2.83 5.18 12.53
N ILE A 315 -3.08 5.22 13.85
CA ILE A 315 -2.05 4.84 14.84
C ILE A 315 -1.74 3.35 14.73
N SER A 316 -2.74 2.48 14.57
CA SER A 316 -2.49 1.05 14.43
C SER A 316 -1.75 0.69 13.12
N ASP A 317 -2.05 1.40 12.03
CA ASP A 317 -1.41 1.19 10.73
C ASP A 317 0.05 1.65 10.77
N PHE A 318 0.38 2.69 11.55
CA PHE A 318 1.77 3.05 11.83
C PHE A 318 2.57 1.89 12.46
N PHE A 319 2.01 1.25 13.48
CA PHE A 319 2.66 0.11 14.13
C PHE A 319 2.80 -1.09 13.18
N LEU A 320 1.77 -1.38 12.39
CA LEU A 320 1.78 -2.43 11.39
C LEU A 320 2.85 -2.20 10.31
N ALA A 321 2.85 -1.01 9.71
CA ALA A 321 3.77 -0.64 8.64
C ALA A 321 5.22 -0.63 9.14
N THR A 322 5.46 -0.15 10.35
CA THR A 322 6.78 -0.17 10.99
C THR A 322 7.23 -1.60 11.30
N SER A 323 6.32 -2.48 11.76
CA SER A 323 6.63 -3.90 12.00
C SER A 323 7.11 -4.60 10.72
N LYS A 324 6.41 -4.39 9.61
CA LYS A 324 6.81 -4.94 8.29
C LYS A 324 8.13 -4.36 7.81
N THR A 325 8.31 -3.06 7.97
CA THR A 325 9.55 -2.37 7.58
C THR A 325 10.76 -2.94 8.35
N LEU A 326 10.63 -3.15 9.66
CA LEU A 326 11.66 -3.79 10.48
C LEU A 326 11.93 -5.24 10.03
N ASN A 327 10.88 -5.99 9.68
CA ASN A 327 10.98 -7.36 9.17
C ASN A 327 11.76 -7.41 7.85
N TYR A 328 11.49 -6.49 6.92
CA TYR A 328 12.24 -6.40 5.67
C TYR A 328 13.72 -6.04 5.86
N LEU A 329 14.06 -5.34 6.95
CA LEU A 329 15.42 -4.99 7.31
C LEU A 329 16.13 -6.07 8.13
N ASP A 330 15.46 -7.18 8.46
CA ASP A 330 15.97 -8.24 9.33
C ASP A 330 16.51 -7.67 10.67
N SER A 331 15.79 -6.69 11.23
CA SER A 331 16.18 -5.96 12.44
C SER A 331 15.99 -6.80 13.71
N VAL A 332 16.80 -6.52 14.74
CA VAL A 332 16.69 -7.18 16.05
C VAL A 332 15.41 -6.81 16.80
N LEU A 333 14.80 -5.69 16.42
CA LEU A 333 13.60 -5.14 17.05
C LEU A 333 12.30 -5.72 16.48
N VAL A 334 12.37 -6.64 15.51
CA VAL A 334 11.20 -7.19 14.83
C VAL A 334 10.22 -7.84 15.80
N GLU A 335 10.71 -8.75 16.64
CA GLU A 335 9.90 -9.48 17.62
C GLU A 335 9.27 -8.58 18.70
N PRO A 336 10.03 -7.75 19.45
CA PRO A 336 9.42 -6.87 20.45
C PRO A 336 8.46 -5.86 19.82
N TRP A 337 8.76 -5.35 18.62
CA TRP A 337 7.86 -4.45 17.91
C TRP A 337 6.60 -5.14 17.42
N PHE A 338 6.68 -6.41 16.99
CA PHE A 338 5.51 -7.20 16.60
C PHE A 338 4.56 -7.42 17.78
N VAL A 339 5.08 -7.70 18.98
CA VAL A 339 4.25 -7.82 20.20
C VAL A 339 3.58 -6.49 20.55
N LEU A 340 4.33 -5.38 20.48
CA LEU A 340 3.78 -4.04 20.69
C LEU A 340 2.67 -3.73 19.66
N PHE A 341 2.92 -4.00 18.39
CA PHE A 341 1.95 -3.87 17.31
C PHE A 341 0.67 -4.67 17.60
N MET A 342 0.78 -5.94 18.02
CA MET A 342 -0.37 -6.78 18.35
C MET A 342 -1.19 -6.19 19.50
N GLY A 343 -0.53 -5.71 20.57
CA GLY A 343 -1.20 -5.04 21.67
C GLY A 343 -1.93 -3.77 21.23
N MET A 344 -1.27 -2.93 20.44
CA MET A 344 -1.85 -1.70 19.89
C MET A 344 -3.03 -1.99 18.94
N TRP A 345 -2.93 -3.03 18.11
CA TRP A 345 -4.01 -3.48 17.24
C TRP A 345 -5.23 -3.88 18.04
N ILE A 346 -5.06 -4.71 19.09
CA ILE A 346 -6.17 -5.16 19.93
C ILE A 346 -6.84 -3.98 20.64
N TYR A 347 -6.04 -3.10 21.24
CA TYR A 347 -6.57 -1.95 21.95
C TYR A 347 -7.30 -0.97 21.02
N LEU A 348 -6.65 -0.53 19.94
CA LEU A 348 -7.18 0.51 19.06
C LEU A 348 -8.31 -0.02 18.17
N ARG A 349 -8.14 -1.19 17.55
CA ARG A 349 -9.09 -1.67 16.54
C ARG A 349 -10.19 -2.56 17.09
N HIS A 350 -10.04 -3.11 18.30
CA HIS A 350 -11.10 -3.90 18.93
C HIS A 350 -11.67 -3.21 20.17
N TYR A 351 -10.87 -2.96 21.20
CA TYR A 351 -11.41 -2.40 22.45
C TYR A 351 -12.10 -1.04 22.21
N LEU A 352 -11.41 -0.10 21.56
CA LEU A 352 -12.00 1.22 21.28
C LEU A 352 -13.13 1.16 20.24
N ASN A 353 -13.01 0.35 19.20
CA ASN A 353 -14.08 0.20 18.21
C ASN A 353 -15.35 -0.40 18.85
N LEU A 354 -15.21 -1.46 19.66
CA LEU A 354 -16.31 -2.04 20.41
C LEU A 354 -16.92 -1.04 21.41
N ARG A 355 -16.10 -0.17 22.02
CA ARG A 355 -16.61 0.92 22.87
C ARG A 355 -17.45 1.92 22.06
N ILE A 356 -17.04 2.27 20.83
CA ILE A 356 -17.83 3.12 19.93
C ILE A 356 -19.13 2.42 19.53
N ILE A 357 -19.09 1.14 19.14
CA ILE A 357 -20.29 0.36 18.81
C ILE A 357 -21.23 0.27 20.01
N PHE A 358 -20.70 0.01 21.21
CA PHE A 358 -21.49 -0.05 22.44
C PHE A 358 -22.19 1.29 22.73
N SER A 359 -21.51 2.42 22.49
CA SER A 359 -22.10 3.75 22.64
C SER A 359 -23.30 3.99 21.72
N LEU A 360 -23.41 3.27 20.59
CA LEU A 360 -24.60 3.35 19.76
C LEU A 360 -25.84 2.85 20.52
N PHE A 361 -25.69 1.79 21.33
CA PHE A 361 -26.80 1.20 22.07
C PHE A 361 -27.17 1.99 23.32
N THR A 362 -26.21 2.67 23.96
CA THR A 362 -26.43 3.37 25.23
C THR A 362 -26.67 4.88 25.08
N GLU A 363 -25.86 5.55 24.25
CA GLU A 363 -25.76 7.01 24.21
C GLU A 363 -26.39 7.65 22.97
N PHE A 364 -26.49 6.92 21.85
CA PHE A 364 -27.00 7.47 20.58
C PHE A 364 -28.41 8.07 20.69
N LYS A 365 -29.30 7.37 21.39
CA LYS A 365 -30.70 7.79 21.60
C LYS A 365 -30.86 8.76 22.77
N THR A 366 -29.97 8.71 23.75
CA THR A 366 -30.14 9.40 25.03
C THR A 366 -29.41 10.75 25.08
N VAL A 367 -28.30 10.89 24.35
CA VAL A 367 -27.49 12.12 24.32
C VAL A 367 -27.93 13.02 23.17
N GLY A 368 -28.63 14.11 23.48
CA GLY A 368 -29.13 15.07 22.51
C GLY A 368 -30.39 14.61 21.76
N PRO A 369 -30.97 15.45 20.90
CA PRO A 369 -32.23 15.13 20.22
C PRO A 369 -32.14 13.86 19.38
N TYR A 370 -33.22 13.08 19.38
CA TYR A 370 -33.38 11.87 18.58
C TYR A 370 -34.62 12.00 17.71
N GLU A 371 -34.45 12.72 16.62
CA GLU A 371 -35.51 13.01 15.65
C GLU A 371 -34.90 13.13 14.25
N LEU A 372 -35.72 12.94 13.22
CA LEU A 372 -35.31 13.21 11.84
C LEU A 372 -35.91 14.55 11.42
N ASN A 373 -35.06 15.55 11.17
CA ASN A 373 -35.49 16.84 10.66
C ASN A 373 -34.52 17.31 9.56
N TRP A 374 -35.01 17.45 8.34
CA TRP A 374 -34.22 17.84 7.18
C TRP A 374 -33.86 19.32 7.16
N GLU A 375 -34.72 20.19 7.71
CA GLU A 375 -34.50 21.64 7.78
C GLU A 375 -33.38 21.94 8.78
N THR A 376 -33.41 21.31 9.95
CA THR A 376 -32.36 21.43 10.97
C THR A 376 -31.22 20.43 10.73
N GLN A 377 -31.20 19.70 9.61
CA GLN A 377 -30.20 18.68 9.29
C GLN A 377 -29.90 17.75 10.48
N GLN A 378 -30.93 17.47 11.29
CA GLN A 378 -30.87 16.58 12.44
C GLN A 378 -31.13 15.17 11.91
N TYR A 379 -30.06 14.37 11.85
CA TYR A 379 -30.08 13.05 11.24
C TYR A 379 -30.02 11.90 12.24
N LYS A 380 -30.07 12.18 13.56
CA LYS A 380 -30.10 11.15 14.60
C LYS A 380 -31.48 10.49 14.67
N CYS A 381 -31.64 9.41 13.92
CA CYS A 381 -32.86 8.60 13.87
C CYS A 381 -32.56 7.10 13.76
N SER A 382 -33.60 6.26 13.77
CA SER A 382 -33.46 4.80 13.67
C SER A 382 -32.69 4.37 12.42
N LEU A 383 -32.91 5.03 11.29
CA LEU A 383 -32.21 4.73 10.05
C LEU A 383 -30.69 4.98 10.20
N SER A 384 -30.30 6.15 10.70
CA SER A 384 -28.89 6.48 10.93
C SER A 384 -28.21 5.53 11.93
N PHE A 385 -28.95 5.06 12.94
CA PHE A 385 -28.48 4.07 13.89
C PHE A 385 -28.11 2.75 13.18
N TYR A 386 -29.03 2.18 12.39
CA TYR A 386 -28.77 0.91 11.70
C TYR A 386 -27.67 1.02 10.64
N ILE A 387 -27.61 2.12 9.89
CA ILE A 387 -26.54 2.36 8.91
C ILE A 387 -25.18 2.45 9.60
N THR A 388 -25.09 3.27 10.66
CA THR A 388 -23.84 3.47 11.41
C THR A 388 -23.40 2.16 12.09
N LEU A 389 -24.34 1.44 12.71
CA LEU A 389 -24.08 0.13 13.32
C LEU A 389 -23.59 -0.86 12.28
N SER A 390 -24.25 -0.97 11.12
CA SER A 390 -23.86 -1.89 10.05
C SER A 390 -22.44 -1.60 9.57
N LEU A 391 -22.09 -0.34 9.30
CA LEU A 391 -20.77 0.02 8.80
C LEU A 391 -19.67 -0.21 9.83
N LEU A 392 -19.89 0.18 11.10
CA LEU A 392 -18.92 -0.07 12.17
C LEU A 392 -18.78 -1.57 12.49
N ALA A 393 -19.87 -2.33 12.45
CA ALA A 393 -19.83 -3.78 12.63
C ALA A 393 -19.11 -4.48 11.48
N SER A 394 -19.33 -4.06 10.22
CA SER A 394 -18.56 -4.56 9.07
C SER A 394 -17.07 -4.26 9.21
N LEU A 395 -16.73 -3.05 9.65
CA LEU A 395 -15.35 -2.66 9.92
C LEU A 395 -14.73 -3.52 11.05
N GLN A 396 -15.47 -3.76 12.13
CA GLN A 396 -15.04 -4.63 13.22
C GLN A 396 -14.84 -6.08 12.77
N ALA A 397 -15.72 -6.62 11.91
CA ALA A 397 -15.60 -7.96 11.37
C ALA A 397 -14.33 -8.12 10.51
N LEU A 398 -14.02 -7.13 9.67
CA LEU A 398 -12.77 -7.10 8.91
C LEU A 398 -11.54 -7.02 9.83
N ASN A 399 -11.59 -6.19 10.86
CA ASN A 399 -10.52 -6.12 11.86
C ASN A 399 -10.30 -7.48 12.56
N LEU A 400 -11.37 -8.21 12.89
CA LEU A 400 -11.28 -9.55 13.49
C LEU A 400 -10.68 -10.58 12.53
N PHE A 401 -11.02 -10.50 11.24
CA PHE A 401 -10.41 -11.32 10.19
C PHE A 401 -8.88 -11.14 10.16
N TRP A 402 -8.38 -9.91 10.21
CA TRP A 402 -6.93 -9.69 10.26
C TRP A 402 -6.32 -10.03 11.62
N LEU A 403 -7.04 -9.85 12.73
CA LEU A 403 -6.58 -10.30 14.05
C LEU A 403 -6.29 -11.80 14.05
N PHE A 404 -7.14 -12.61 13.41
CA PHE A 404 -6.90 -14.04 13.27
C PHE A 404 -5.55 -14.33 12.62
N PHE A 405 -5.16 -13.60 11.56
CA PHE A 405 -3.83 -13.75 10.95
C PHE A 405 -2.70 -13.27 11.87
N ILE A 406 -2.89 -12.18 12.59
CA ILE A 406 -1.88 -11.67 13.54
C ILE A 406 -1.63 -12.70 14.64
N ILE A 407 -2.69 -13.24 15.24
CA ILE A 407 -2.60 -14.29 16.28
C ILE A 407 -1.99 -15.57 15.69
N ARG A 408 -2.36 -15.95 14.47
CA ARG A 408 -1.77 -17.12 13.79
C ARG A 408 -0.26 -16.97 13.60
N ILE A 409 0.21 -15.77 13.22
CA ILE A 409 1.64 -15.47 13.11
C ILE A 409 2.30 -15.49 14.49
N ALA A 410 1.66 -14.90 15.51
CA ALA A 410 2.17 -14.93 16.89
C ALA A 410 2.30 -16.34 17.44
N TYR A 411 1.28 -17.19 17.23
CA TYR A 411 1.30 -18.60 17.60
C TYR A 411 2.43 -19.34 16.89
N ARG A 412 2.60 -19.10 15.59
CA ARG A 412 3.73 -19.68 14.84
C ARG A 412 5.07 -19.25 15.43
N LEU A 413 5.23 -17.96 15.74
CA LEU A 413 6.46 -17.45 16.34
C LEU A 413 6.76 -18.15 17.67
N VAL A 414 5.77 -18.31 18.55
CA VAL A 414 5.98 -18.93 19.87
C VAL A 414 6.26 -20.43 19.77
N VAL A 415 5.52 -21.14 18.92
CA VAL A 415 5.61 -22.61 18.81
C VAL A 415 6.81 -23.05 17.96
N TYR A 416 7.12 -22.35 16.87
CA TYR A 416 8.18 -22.76 15.95
C TYR A 416 9.55 -22.16 16.30
N ASN A 417 9.66 -21.03 17.02
CA ASN A 417 10.96 -20.64 17.63
C ASN A 417 11.44 -21.67 18.67
N GLN A 418 10.55 -22.50 19.22
CA GLN A 418 10.93 -23.62 20.09
C GLN A 418 11.32 -24.89 19.33
N ALA A 419 11.00 -24.99 18.04
CA ALA A 419 11.21 -26.18 17.20
C ALA A 419 12.27 -26.01 16.10
N GLU A 420 12.74 -24.77 15.84
CA GLU A 420 13.70 -24.43 14.78
C GLU A 420 15.19 -24.63 15.13
N ASP A 421 15.54 -25.40 16.18
CA ASP A 421 16.93 -25.88 16.33
C ASP A 421 17.20 -27.18 15.53
N ASP A 422 16.16 -27.83 14.97
CA ASP A 422 16.31 -29.15 14.33
C ASP A 422 15.84 -29.27 12.87
N ARG A 423 15.27 -28.24 12.24
CA ARG A 423 14.85 -28.37 10.83
C ARG A 423 14.74 -27.04 10.10
N SER A 424 15.76 -26.72 9.32
CA SER A 424 15.78 -25.63 8.36
C SER A 424 14.80 -25.90 7.20
N GLU A 425 13.67 -25.20 7.16
CA GLU A 425 12.88 -25.08 5.92
C GLU A 425 13.02 -23.68 5.34
N ALA A 426 13.42 -23.64 4.07
CA ALA A 426 13.59 -22.41 3.30
C ALA A 426 12.23 -21.78 2.98
N ASP A 427 12.22 -20.45 2.98
CA ASP A 427 11.06 -19.57 2.73
C ASP A 427 10.39 -19.86 1.36
N GLU A 428 9.07 -20.05 1.33
CA GLU A 428 8.27 -20.25 0.09
C GLU A 428 8.50 -19.13 -0.94
N SER A 429 8.79 -17.91 -0.50
CA SER A 429 9.08 -16.78 -1.40
C SER A 429 10.49 -16.84 -2.00
N GLU A 430 11.46 -17.39 -1.26
CA GLU A 430 12.79 -17.71 -1.78
C GLU A 430 12.73 -18.90 -2.74
N ILE A 431 11.85 -19.89 -2.48
CA ILE A 431 11.60 -21.02 -3.39
C ILE A 431 11.00 -20.51 -4.70
N GLU A 432 9.97 -19.65 -4.67
CA GLU A 432 9.39 -19.08 -5.90
C GLU A 432 10.35 -18.14 -6.66
N GLU A 433 11.25 -17.42 -5.98
CA GLU A 433 12.27 -16.58 -6.62
C GLU A 433 13.35 -17.46 -7.26
N ARG A 434 13.78 -18.52 -6.57
CA ARG A 434 14.74 -19.51 -7.08
C ARG A 434 14.18 -20.33 -8.23
N GLU A 435 12.92 -20.73 -8.18
CA GLU A 435 12.24 -21.38 -9.32
C GLU A 435 12.19 -20.46 -10.54
N ARG A 436 11.93 -19.16 -10.34
CA ARG A 436 11.94 -18.17 -11.43
C ARG A 436 13.33 -17.91 -11.99
N GLU A 437 14.38 -17.96 -11.17
CA GLU A 437 15.78 -17.85 -11.62
C GLU A 437 16.20 -19.11 -12.40
N LEU A 438 15.87 -20.30 -11.89
CA LEU A 438 16.13 -21.57 -12.57
C LEU A 438 15.40 -21.69 -13.92
N LEU A 439 14.19 -21.15 -14.03
CA LEU A 439 13.45 -21.10 -15.30
C LEU A 439 14.13 -20.18 -16.32
N LYS A 440 14.72 -19.06 -15.88
CA LYS A 440 15.47 -18.15 -16.76
C LYS A 440 16.81 -18.72 -17.19
N GLU A 441 17.52 -19.38 -16.30
CA GLU A 441 18.78 -20.07 -16.64
C GLU A 441 18.53 -21.18 -17.66
N LYS A 442 17.45 -21.97 -17.51
CA LYS A 442 17.04 -22.97 -18.51
C LYS A 442 16.67 -22.36 -19.86
N GLU A 443 15.99 -21.22 -19.88
CA GLU A 443 15.66 -20.51 -21.13
C GLU A 443 16.90 -19.91 -21.82
N GLU A 444 17.92 -19.50 -21.06
CA GLU A 444 19.20 -19.01 -21.60
C GLU A 444 20.09 -20.16 -22.09
N GLU A 445 20.11 -21.29 -21.37
CA GLU A 445 20.85 -22.50 -21.74
C GLU A 445 20.28 -23.10 -23.04
N GLN A 446 18.95 -23.13 -23.19
CA GLN A 446 18.28 -23.61 -24.40
C GLN A 446 18.49 -22.71 -25.63
N LYS A 447 18.80 -21.43 -25.43
CA LYS A 447 19.22 -20.49 -26.49
C LYS A 447 20.70 -20.59 -26.86
N SER A 448 21.52 -21.23 -26.02
CA SER A 448 22.98 -21.32 -26.17
C SER A 448 23.48 -22.61 -26.86
N LEU A 449 22.59 -23.59 -27.09
CA LEU A 449 22.95 -24.83 -27.79
C LEU A 449 23.10 -24.60 -29.31
N PRO A 450 24.26 -24.94 -29.93
CA PRO A 450 24.44 -24.78 -31.36
C PRO A 450 23.65 -25.84 -32.14
N ALA A 451 22.98 -25.38 -33.20
CA ALA A 451 22.36 -26.24 -34.20
C ALA A 451 23.44 -27.01 -34.96
N ALA A 452 23.74 -28.23 -34.53
CA ALA A 452 24.65 -29.13 -35.22
C ALA A 452 24.21 -30.59 -35.09
N THR A 453 23.21 -30.96 -35.89
CA THR A 453 23.13 -32.26 -36.57
C THR A 453 22.37 -32.04 -37.88
N ALA A 454 23.13 -31.65 -38.91
CA ALA A 454 22.65 -31.56 -40.27
C ALA A 454 22.63 -32.95 -40.92
N ALA A 455 21.58 -33.19 -41.69
CA ALA A 455 21.64 -33.75 -43.04
C ALA A 455 22.67 -34.88 -43.29
N SER A 456 22.20 -36.11 -43.24
CA SER A 456 22.61 -37.15 -44.19
C SER A 456 21.57 -38.25 -44.21
N GLU A 457 20.59 -38.15 -45.10
CA GLU A 457 19.87 -39.27 -45.74
C GLU A 457 18.74 -38.69 -46.59
N ASP A 458 19.09 -38.09 -47.71
CA ASP A 458 18.12 -37.84 -48.77
C ASP A 458 18.82 -37.93 -50.14
N ALA A 459 19.22 -39.15 -50.49
CA ALA A 459 19.61 -39.53 -51.83
C ALA A 459 19.60 -41.05 -51.98
N ALA A 460 18.43 -41.64 -52.23
CA ALA A 460 18.25 -42.74 -53.20
C ALA A 460 16.83 -43.32 -53.13
N GLY A 461 16.21 -43.48 -54.31
CA GLY A 461 15.39 -44.66 -54.56
C GLY A 461 13.89 -44.45 -54.68
N ALA A 462 13.46 -43.92 -55.82
CA ALA A 462 12.14 -44.17 -56.37
C ALA A 462 11.88 -45.69 -56.52
N ARG A 463 10.73 -46.19 -56.03
CA ARG A 463 9.78 -47.08 -56.75
C ARG A 463 8.69 -47.68 -55.85
N ALA A 464 7.48 -47.72 -56.43
CA ALA A 464 6.46 -48.76 -56.35
C ALA A 464 5.54 -48.91 -55.11
N ASN A 465 4.32 -48.39 -55.28
CA ASN A 465 3.03 -49.12 -55.42
C ASN A 465 2.50 -50.08 -54.32
N GLY A 466 1.20 -49.92 -54.03
CA GLY A 466 0.31 -50.86 -53.30
C GLY A 466 0.10 -50.48 -51.82
N GLY A 467 -1.09 -50.37 -51.23
CA GLY A 467 -2.43 -50.91 -51.54
C GLY A 467 -3.01 -51.55 -50.27
N ALA A 468 -4.29 -51.25 -49.96
CA ALA A 468 -5.17 -51.86 -48.93
C ALA A 468 -4.94 -51.47 -47.44
N LYS A 469 -5.89 -50.82 -46.74
CA LYS A 469 -7.18 -51.27 -46.14
C LYS A 469 -7.07 -52.37 -45.06
N ALA A 470 -7.42 -52.00 -43.81
CA ALA A 470 -8.27 -52.71 -42.81
C ALA A 470 -7.94 -52.16 -41.40
N SER A 471 -8.80 -51.44 -40.68
CA SER A 471 -9.96 -51.90 -39.88
C SER A 471 -9.67 -53.16 -39.03
N THR A 472 -9.68 -53.02 -37.70
CA THR A 472 -10.46 -53.79 -36.67
C THR A 472 -9.91 -53.41 -35.28
N LYS A 473 -10.59 -52.60 -34.45
CA LYS A 473 -11.61 -52.90 -33.43
C LYS A 473 -11.12 -53.71 -32.20
N LYS A 474 -11.33 -53.09 -31.02
CA LYS A 474 -11.62 -53.65 -29.68
C LYS A 474 -10.56 -54.55 -29.02
N LYS A 475 -10.19 -54.23 -27.77
CA LYS A 475 -10.89 -54.75 -26.56
C LYS A 475 -10.41 -54.06 -25.27
N ALA A 476 -11.36 -53.91 -24.36
CA ALA A 476 -11.22 -53.45 -22.98
C ALA A 476 -10.89 -54.61 -22.01
N ALA A 477 -10.75 -54.23 -20.73
CA ALA A 477 -10.40 -55.00 -19.53
C ALA A 477 -8.87 -55.14 -19.33
N ARG A 478 -8.31 -54.74 -18.19
CA ARG A 478 -8.85 -54.87 -16.83
C ARG A 478 -8.48 -53.70 -15.93
#